data_AF-A0A0R1TXS7-F1
#
_entry.id   AF-A0A0R1TXS7-F1
#
_cell.length_a   1.000
_cell.length_b   1.000
_cell.length_c   1.000
_cell.angle_alpha   90.00
_cell.angle_beta   90.00
_cell.angle_gamma   90.00
#
_symmetry.space_group_name_H-M   'P 1'
#
loop_
_entity.id
_entity.type
_entity.pdbx_description
1 polymer ?
#
loop_
_entity_poly.entity_id
_entity_poly.type
_entity_poly.pdbx_seq_one_letter_code
_entity_poly.pdbx_strand_id
1 'polypeptide(L)'
;MWQVSPHDKTPPLWVKEAFAKGYLRWVDKRLLIVMPALSPSTVANLKLGMVGTLGGGFCGYAMYVMADSGDFLDMTDHCVVSAHKFFKKYQLIN
;
A
#
# COMPACT_ATOMS: atom_id res chain seq x y z
N MET A 1 -7.04 6.21 -5.12
CA MET A 1 -6.82 6.27 -3.66
C MET A 1 -7.89 5.47 -2.93
N TRP A 2 -7.57 5.00 -1.73
CA TRP A 2 -8.52 4.36 -0.80
C TRP A 2 -8.29 4.89 0.61
N GLN A 3 -9.35 5.23 1.34
CA GLN A 3 -9.24 5.58 2.75
C GLN A 3 -9.13 4.29 3.56
N VAL A 4 -8.05 4.16 4.32
CA VAL A 4 -7.77 3.01 5.16
C VAL A 4 -8.87 2.89 6.22
N SER A 5 -9.68 1.85 6.12
CA SER A 5 -10.76 1.57 7.06
C SER A 5 -10.93 0.06 7.25
N PRO A 6 -10.84 -0.46 8.48
CA PRO A 6 -11.04 -1.88 8.77
C PRO A 6 -12.50 -2.33 8.60
N HIS A 7 -13.43 -1.38 8.50
CA HIS A 7 -14.87 -1.63 8.40
C HIS A 7 -15.48 -1.16 7.07
N ASP A 8 -14.64 -0.85 6.08
CA ASP A 8 -15.12 -0.58 4.73
C ASP A 8 -15.83 -1.80 4.16
N LYS A 9 -17.13 -1.65 3.87
CA LYS A 9 -17.98 -2.73 3.33
C LYS A 9 -17.81 -2.89 1.83
N THR A 10 -17.32 -1.85 1.15
CA THR A 10 -17.25 -1.79 -0.31
C THR A 10 -15.92 -1.23 -0.78
N PRO A 11 -14.78 -1.82 -0.37
CA PRO A 11 -13.48 -1.34 -0.84
C PRO A 11 -13.34 -1.59 -2.35
N PRO A 12 -12.55 -0.77 -3.06
CA PRO A 12 -12.23 -0.99 -4.47
C PRO A 12 -11.68 -2.40 -4.72
N LEU A 13 -11.88 -2.92 -5.94
CA LEU A 13 -11.46 -4.29 -6.31
C LEU A 13 -9.96 -4.53 -6.04
N TRP A 14 -9.10 -3.57 -6.39
CA TRP A 14 -7.65 -3.71 -6.17
C TRP A 14 -7.27 -3.84 -4.69
N VAL A 15 -8.03 -3.21 -3.78
CA VAL A 15 -7.82 -3.33 -2.33
C VAL A 15 -8.15 -4.75 -1.88
N LYS A 16 -9.28 -5.30 -2.36
CA LYS A 16 -9.69 -6.69 -2.07
C LYS A 16 -8.64 -7.68 -2.56
N GLU A 17 -8.13 -7.49 -3.77
CA GLU A 17 -7.06 -8.32 -4.31
C GLU A 17 -5.76 -8.19 -3.52
N ALA A 18 -5.39 -6.99 -3.07
CA ALA A 18 -4.18 -6.77 -2.30
C ALA A 18 -4.25 -7.42 -0.91
N PHE A 19 -5.42 -7.44 -0.26
CA PHE A 19 -5.65 -8.25 0.95
C PHE A 19 -5.56 -9.75 0.66
N ALA A 20 -6.18 -10.24 -0.42
CA ALA A 20 -6.14 -11.65 -0.79
C ALA A 20 -4.71 -12.15 -1.10
N LYS A 21 -3.87 -11.28 -1.69
CA LYS A 21 -2.46 -11.55 -1.97
C LYS A 21 -1.54 -11.35 -0.76
N GLY A 22 -2.07 -10.87 0.37
CA GLY A 22 -1.31 -10.59 1.59
C GLY A 22 -0.44 -9.34 1.54
N TYR A 23 -0.64 -8.47 0.54
CA TYR A 23 0.08 -7.20 0.41
C TYR A 23 -0.45 -6.15 1.39
N LEU A 24 -1.71 -6.28 1.79
CA LEU A 24 -2.33 -5.54 2.87
C LEU A 24 -2.66 -6.51 4.00
N ARG A 25 -2.29 -6.15 5.23
CA ARG A 25 -2.59 -6.94 6.43
C ARG A 25 -2.81 -6.04 7.63
N TRP A 26 -3.82 -6.34 8.44
CA TRP A 26 -3.99 -5.69 9.74
C TRP A 26 -3.01 -6.26 10.76
N VAL A 27 -2.28 -5.36 11.43
CA VAL A 27 -1.42 -5.66 12.57
C VAL A 27 -1.86 -4.74 13.70
N ASP A 28 -2.51 -5.33 14.71
CA ASP A 28 -3.25 -4.61 15.74
C ASP A 28 -4.25 -3.61 15.12
N LYS A 29 -4.04 -2.32 15.36
CA LYS A 29 -4.93 -1.23 14.91
C LYS A 29 -4.46 -0.56 13.60
N ARG A 30 -3.36 -1.04 13.04
CA ARG A 30 -2.68 -0.40 11.89
C ARG A 30 -2.65 -1.34 10.71
N LEU A 31 -2.67 -0.77 9.52
CA LEU A 31 -2.52 -1.51 8.28
C LEU A 31 -1.04 -1.58 7.92
N LEU A 32 -0.51 -2.79 7.81
CA LEU A 32 0.79 -3.08 7.22
C LEU A 32 0.62 -3.25 5.71
N ILE A 33 1.47 -2.57 4.95
CA ILE A 33 1.38 -2.42 3.50
C ILE A 33 2.71 -2.83 2.88
N VAL A 34 2.72 -3.84 2.02
CA VAL A 34 3.87 -4.19 1.17
C VAL A 34 3.83 -3.28 -0.07
N MET A 35 4.32 -2.04 0.08
CA MET A 35 4.16 -0.99 -0.93
C MET A 35 4.67 -1.40 -2.33
N PRO A 36 5.84 -2.08 -2.47
CA PRO A 36 6.31 -2.54 -3.77
C PRO A 36 5.36 -3.52 -4.46
N ALA A 37 4.57 -4.28 -3.71
CA ALA A 37 3.68 -5.30 -4.27
C ALA A 37 2.36 -4.72 -4.82
N LEU A 38 2.09 -3.44 -4.57
CA LEU A 38 0.91 -2.73 -5.09
C LEU A 38 1.11 -2.21 -6.52
N SER A 39 2.33 -2.27 -7.07
CA SER A 39 2.61 -1.92 -8.46
C SER A 39 2.86 -3.16 -9.33
N PRO A 40 2.14 -3.36 -10.44
CA PRO A 40 2.43 -4.44 -11.38
C PRO A 40 3.86 -4.41 -11.93
N SER A 41 4.41 -3.21 -12.20
CA SER A 41 5.77 -3.04 -12.72
C SER A 41 6.84 -3.40 -11.68
N THR A 42 6.56 -3.13 -10.39
CA THR A 42 7.48 -3.49 -9.30
C THR A 42 7.37 -4.96 -8.89
N VAL A 43 6.20 -5.60 -9.01
CA VAL A 43 6.04 -7.05 -8.77
C VAL A 43 6.84 -7.88 -9.77
N ALA A 44 6.89 -7.47 -11.04
CA ALA A 44 7.73 -8.11 -12.06
C ALA A 44 9.22 -8.00 -11.68
N ASN A 45 9.66 -6.82 -11.24
CA ASN A 45 11.02 -6.59 -10.76
C ASN A 45 11.34 -7.31 -9.43
N LEU A 46 10.36 -7.51 -8.55
CA LEU A 46 10.53 -8.28 -7.31
C LEU A 46 10.81 -9.76 -7.62
N LYS A 47 10.10 -10.32 -8.60
CA LYS A 47 10.35 -11.69 -9.08
C LYS A 47 11.71 -11.82 -9.77
N LEU A 48 12.13 -10.81 -10.54
CA LEU A 48 13.45 -10.77 -11.18
C LEU A 48 14.60 -10.57 -10.18
N GLY A 49 14.45 -9.70 -9.19
CA GLY A 49 15.44 -9.45 -8.13
C GLY A 49 15.66 -10.65 -7.19
N MET A 50 14.67 -11.55 -7.09
CA MET A 50 14.80 -12.85 -6.42
C MET A 50 15.55 -13.91 -7.26
N VAL A 51 15.58 -13.77 -8.59
CA VAL A 51 16.11 -14.78 -9.51
C VAL A 51 17.48 -14.39 -10.11
N GLY A 52 17.88 -13.12 -10.05
CA GLY A 52 19.18 -12.71 -10.59
C GLY A 52 19.67 -11.38 -10.04
N THR A 53 20.47 -11.42 -8.98
CA THR A 53 21.67 -10.59 -8.75
C THR A 53 22.31 -11.00 -7.44
N LEU A 54 23.62 -11.27 -7.45
CA LEU A 54 24.47 -11.56 -6.29
C LEU A 54 24.66 -10.33 -5.35
N GLY A 55 23.61 -9.52 -5.15
CA GLY A 55 23.71 -8.19 -4.54
C GLY A 55 22.43 -7.59 -3.98
N GLY A 56 21.56 -8.39 -3.34
CA GLY A 56 20.57 -7.87 -2.36
C GLY A 56 19.61 -6.77 -2.85
N GLY A 57 18.88 -7.01 -3.94
CA GLY A 57 17.86 -6.07 -4.43
C GLY A 57 16.68 -5.96 -3.46
N PHE A 58 16.51 -4.77 -2.87
CA PHE A 58 15.59 -4.37 -1.78
C PHE A 58 16.07 -4.69 -0.36
N CYS A 59 17.20 -4.10 0.04
CA CYS A 59 17.65 -4.06 1.43
C CYS A 59 16.66 -3.30 2.35
N GLY A 60 15.96 -4.03 3.21
CA GLY A 60 15.47 -3.52 4.50
C GLY A 60 14.06 -2.93 4.53
N TYR A 61 13.57 -2.71 5.75
CA TYR A 61 12.23 -2.27 6.20
C TYR A 61 11.45 -1.23 5.36
N ALA A 62 12.06 -0.59 4.36
CA ALA A 62 11.42 0.33 3.41
C ALA A 62 10.32 -0.31 2.53
N MET A 63 10.21 -1.64 2.51
CA MET A 63 9.10 -2.34 1.82
C MET A 63 7.76 -2.20 2.53
N TYR A 64 7.79 -2.06 3.86
CA TYR A 64 6.60 -2.13 4.71
C TYR A 64 6.24 -0.74 5.20
N VAL A 65 5.06 -0.28 4.80
CA VAL A 65 4.50 0.99 5.27
C VAL A 65 3.36 0.68 6.23
N MET A 66 3.34 1.38 7.37
CA MET A 66 2.24 1.30 8.33
C MET A 66 1.32 2.50 8.13
N ALA A 67 0.02 2.26 8.03
CA ALA A 67 -1.01 3.28 7.95
C ALA A 67 -2.02 3.16 9.08
N ASP A 68 -2.53 4.29 9.54
CA ASP A 68 -3.58 4.35 10.55
C ASP A 68 -4.96 4.40 9.89
N SER A 69 -6.00 4.00 10.62
CA SER A 69 -7.37 4.15 10.13
C SER A 69 -7.67 5.63 9.86
N GLY A 70 -8.20 5.92 8.67
CA GLY A 70 -8.47 7.28 8.21
C GLY A 70 -7.38 7.86 7.31
N ASP A 71 -6.17 7.28 7.28
CA ASP A 71 -5.15 7.63 6.29
C ASP A 71 -5.60 7.20 4.88
N PHE A 72 -4.94 7.75 3.86
CA PHE A 72 -5.25 7.47 2.46
C PHE A 72 -4.09 6.73 1.82
N LEU A 73 -4.36 5.53 1.33
CA LEU A 73 -3.44 4.78 0.47
C LEU A 73 -3.58 5.27 -0.96
N ASP A 74 -2.53 5.91 -1.44
CA ASP A 74 -2.40 6.31 -2.84
C ASP A 74 -1.57 5.30 -3.62
N MET A 75 -2.26 4.48 -4.40
CA MET A 75 -1.63 3.49 -5.26
C MET A 75 -0.92 4.13 -6.46
N THR A 76 -1.36 5.30 -6.92
CA THR A 76 -0.76 5.97 -8.09
C THR A 76 0.62 6.52 -7.72
N ASP A 77 0.70 7.21 -6.59
CA ASP A 77 1.93 7.84 -6.10
C ASP A 77 2.73 6.93 -5.14
N HIS A 78 2.30 5.67 -4.96
CA HIS A 78 2.93 4.67 -4.07
C HIS A 78 3.21 5.19 -2.66
N CYS A 79 2.25 5.89 -2.05
CA CYS A 79 2.45 6.51 -0.74
C CYS A 79 1.20 6.40 0.16
N VAL A 80 1.43 6.66 1.44
CA VAL A 80 0.36 6.86 2.43
C VAL A 80 0.31 8.35 2.75
N VAL A 81 -0.87 8.93 2.63
CA VAL A 81 -1.15 10.33 2.95
C VAL A 81 -1.99 10.36 4.22
N SER A 82 -1.50 11.03 5.27
CA SER A 82 -2.30 11.16 6.48
C SER A 82 -3.58 11.95 6.23
N ALA A 83 -4.65 11.65 6.98
CA ALA A 83 -5.93 12.36 6.83
C ALA A 83 -5.77 13.89 6.82
N HIS A 84 -4.96 14.42 7.75
CA HIS A 84 -4.67 15.86 7.84
C HIS A 84 -3.99 16.43 6.59
N LYS A 85 -3.00 15.72 6.04
CA LYS A 85 -2.33 16.15 4.81
C LYS A 85 -3.26 16.03 3.61
N PHE A 86 -4.10 15.00 3.59
CA PHE A 86 -5.06 14.77 2.52
C PHE A 86 -6.05 15.93 2.40
N PHE A 87 -6.74 16.27 3.49
CA PHE A 87 -7.73 17.36 3.50
C PHE A 87 -7.13 18.76 3.28
N LYS A 88 -5.81 18.93 3.47
CA LYS A 88 -5.12 20.18 3.12
C LYS A 88 -4.80 20.30 1.62
N LYS A 89 -4.54 19.18 0.96
CA LYS A 89 -4.00 19.16 -0.41
C LYS A 89 -5.02 18.77 -1.47
N TYR A 90 -6.05 18.00 -1.11
CA TYR A 90 -7.03 17.44 -2.02
C TYR A 90 -8.43 17.97 -1.71
N GLN A 91 -9.21 18.25 -2.75
CA GLN A 91 -10.63 18.54 -2.65
C GLN A 91 -11.43 17.29 -2.99
N LEU A 92 -12.43 16.97 -2.18
CA LEU A 92 -13.41 15.93 -2.50
C LEU A 92 -14.33 16.47 -3.59
N ILE A 93 -14.35 15.82 -4.74
CA ILE A 93 -15.35 16.09 -5.78
C ILE A 93 -16.50 15.11 -5.52
N ASN A 94 -17.64 15.66 -5.11
CA ASN A 94 -18.90 14.91 -4.94
C ASN A 94 -19.69 14.86 -6.24
#